data_AF-A0A2M7F766-F1
#
_entry.id   AF-A0A2M7F766-F1
#
_cell.length_a   1.000
_cell.length_b   1.000
_cell.length_c   1.000
_cell.angle_alpha   90.00
_cell.angle_beta   90.00
_cell.angle_gamma   90.00
#
_symmetry.space_group_name_H-M   'P 1'
#
loop_
_entity.id
_entity.type
_entity.pdbx_description
1 polymer ?
#
loop_
_entity_poly.entity_id
_entity_poly.type
_entity_poly.pdbx_seq_one_letter_code
_entity_poly.pdbx_strand_id
1 'polypeptide(L)'
;PGLSSSVIEYIDDISATKIKDSEETIELRVRVRNDREKAKVIFNQLLMYLKANKFIAQELALEKASIEKKITETEKALEGAIKIKDQTIRLLENRNPVGFNPVDLEVNVNSLRYEIIDLKKKADILGRGYEFVQLPHVFEKPIKPRPLLHAMLGFLSSLVFGILLAFFLEWKEKINMSKT
;
A
#
# COMPACT_ATOMS: atom_id res chain seq x y z
N PRO A 1 3.28 -20.85 -7.28
CA PRO A 1 3.12 -20.20 -5.97
C PRO A 1 1.71 -19.62 -5.82
N GLY A 2 0.82 -20.35 -5.13
CA GLY A 2 -0.49 -19.87 -4.73
C GLY A 2 -0.55 -19.75 -3.20
N LEU A 3 -1.57 -19.08 -2.68
CA LEU A 3 -1.93 -19.19 -1.26
C LEU A 3 -2.12 -20.68 -0.93
N SER A 4 -1.52 -21.14 0.16
CA SER A 4 -1.70 -22.53 0.59
C SER A 4 -3.18 -22.81 0.83
N SER A 5 -3.68 -23.96 0.39
CA SER A 5 -5.09 -24.36 0.63
C SER A 5 -5.44 -24.30 2.12
N SER A 6 -4.49 -24.65 3.00
CA SER A 6 -4.61 -24.55 4.46
C SER A 6 -4.71 -23.13 5.02
N VAL A 7 -4.50 -22.10 4.20
CA VAL A 7 -4.55 -20.69 4.60
C VAL A 7 -5.81 -20.01 4.05
N ILE A 8 -6.26 -20.42 2.86
CA ILE A 8 -7.48 -19.91 2.22
C ILE A 8 -8.72 -20.19 3.10
N GLU A 9 -8.76 -21.32 3.80
CA GLU A 9 -9.87 -21.69 4.70
C GLU A 9 -10.12 -20.69 5.84
N TYR A 10 -9.10 -19.91 6.19
CA TYR A 10 -9.19 -18.90 7.26
C TYR A 10 -9.59 -17.51 6.73
N ILE A 11 -9.68 -17.32 5.42
CA ILE A 11 -9.99 -16.04 4.81
C ILE A 11 -11.49 -15.99 4.51
N ASP A 12 -12.20 -15.07 5.18
CA ASP A 12 -13.62 -14.84 4.92
C ASP A 12 -13.83 -13.85 3.76
N ASP A 13 -12.94 -12.87 3.59
CA ASP A 13 -13.11 -11.77 2.64
C ASP A 13 -11.76 -11.10 2.33
N ILE A 14 -11.55 -10.70 1.07
CA ILE A 14 -10.39 -9.90 0.63
C ILE A 14 -10.92 -8.74 -0.20
N SER A 15 -10.54 -7.53 0.16
CA SER A 15 -10.87 -6.33 -0.60
C SER A 15 -9.63 -5.48 -0.83
N ALA A 16 -9.55 -4.88 -2.01
CA ALA A 16 -8.50 -3.95 -2.40
C ALA A 16 -9.14 -2.61 -2.76
N THR A 17 -8.65 -1.54 -2.15
CA THR A 17 -9.13 -0.18 -2.38
C THR A 17 -7.96 0.73 -2.72
N LYS A 18 -8.12 1.56 -3.77
CA LYS A 18 -7.13 2.59 -4.09
C LYS A 18 -7.16 3.65 -3.00
N ILE A 19 -6.00 4.07 -2.54
CA ILE A 19 -5.91 5.17 -1.56
C ILE A 19 -6.11 6.49 -2.32
N LYS A 20 -6.97 7.37 -1.78
CA LYS A 20 -7.18 8.70 -2.34
C LYS A 20 -5.84 9.44 -2.34
N ASP A 21 -5.49 10.05 -3.48
CA ASP A 21 -4.24 10.79 -3.69
C ASP A 21 -2.95 9.93 -3.78
N SER A 22 -3.06 8.60 -3.96
CA SER A 22 -1.93 7.74 -4.31
C SER A 22 -2.22 6.88 -5.53
N GLU A 23 -1.35 6.95 -6.54
CA GLU A 23 -1.39 6.07 -7.72
C GLU A 23 -0.67 4.74 -7.49
N GLU A 24 0.32 4.74 -6.59
CA GLU A 24 1.23 3.63 -6.37
C GLU A 24 0.90 2.82 -5.10
N THR A 25 -0.12 3.22 -4.34
CA THR A 25 -0.51 2.54 -3.10
C THR A 25 -1.93 1.98 -3.15
N ILE A 26 -2.04 0.72 -2.74
CA ILE A 26 -3.31 0.00 -2.61
C ILE A 26 -3.49 -0.40 -1.15
N GLU A 27 -4.66 -0.15 -0.60
CA GLU A 27 -5.07 -0.67 0.68
C GLU A 27 -5.63 -2.09 0.47
N LEU A 28 -5.00 -3.08 1.08
CA LEU A 28 -5.47 -4.46 1.08
C LEU A 28 -6.06 -4.80 2.46
N ARG A 29 -7.37 -5.11 2.50
CA ARG A 29 -8.04 -5.59 3.71
C ARG A 29 -8.37 -7.06 3.56
N VAL A 30 -7.92 -7.84 4.55
CA VAL A 30 -8.19 -9.27 4.66
C VAL A 30 -8.97 -9.51 5.93
N ARG A 31 -10.14 -10.15 5.81
CA ARG A 31 -10.91 -10.63 6.96
C ARG A 31 -10.52 -12.08 7.24
N VAL A 32 -10.04 -12.33 8.45
CA VAL A 32 -9.55 -13.64 8.88
C VAL A 32 -10.45 -14.18 9.98
N ARG A 33 -10.81 -15.46 9.88
CA ARG A 33 -11.69 -16.16 10.82
C ARG A 33 -10.91 -16.61 12.06
N ASN A 34 -11.20 -15.99 13.20
CA ASN A 34 -10.83 -16.42 14.57
C ASN A 34 -9.36 -16.82 14.83
N ASP A 35 -8.40 -16.52 13.95
CA ASP A 35 -6.99 -16.85 14.15
C ASP A 35 -6.08 -15.66 13.79
N ARG A 36 -5.57 -15.00 14.83
CA ARG A 36 -4.72 -13.80 14.74
C ARG A 36 -3.34 -14.12 14.18
N GLU A 37 -2.78 -15.27 14.52
CA GLU A 37 -1.43 -15.66 14.09
C GLU A 37 -1.44 -15.99 12.60
N LYS A 38 -2.53 -16.61 12.11
CA LYS A 38 -2.74 -16.85 10.67
C LYS A 38 -2.84 -15.55 9.88
N ALA A 39 -3.40 -14.47 10.45
CA ALA A 39 -3.49 -13.19 9.76
C ALA A 39 -2.11 -12.66 9.31
N LYS A 40 -1.09 -12.75 10.17
CA LYS A 40 0.28 -12.34 9.83
C LYS A 40 0.86 -13.20 8.70
N VAL A 41 0.64 -14.52 8.76
CA VAL A 41 1.10 -15.46 7.73
C VAL A 41 0.43 -15.17 6.38
N ILE A 42 -0.87 -14.86 6.39
CA ILE A 42 -1.64 -14.51 5.19
C ILE A 42 -1.05 -13.28 4.50
N PHE A 43 -0.74 -12.21 5.25
CA PHE A 43 -0.14 -11.00 4.66
C PHE A 43 1.19 -11.28 3.97
N ASN A 44 2.08 -12.06 4.60
CA ASN A 44 3.36 -12.42 3.99
C ASN A 44 3.17 -13.28 2.73
N GLN A 45 2.24 -14.24 2.75
CA GLN A 45 1.95 -15.06 1.57
C GLN A 45 1.33 -14.26 0.43
N LEU A 46 0.44 -13.31 0.74
CA LEU A 46 -0.13 -12.39 -0.25
C LEU A 46 0.97 -11.52 -0.88
N LEU A 47 1.88 -10.98 -0.06
CA LEU A 47 3.01 -10.20 -0.59
C LEU A 47 3.89 -11.05 -1.50
N MET A 48 4.23 -12.28 -1.09
CA MET A 48 5.00 -13.21 -1.92
C MET A 48 4.28 -13.54 -3.22
N TYR A 49 2.97 -13.75 -3.17
CA TYR A 49 2.16 -14.00 -4.36
C TYR A 49 2.20 -12.83 -5.34
N LEU A 50 2.03 -11.60 -4.84
CA LEU A 50 2.11 -10.38 -5.65
C LEU A 50 3.51 -10.23 -6.26
N LYS A 51 4.57 -10.46 -5.49
CA LYS A 51 5.97 -10.44 -5.99
C LYS A 51 6.26 -11.52 -7.02
N ALA A 52 5.59 -12.67 -6.93
CA ALA A 52 5.79 -13.80 -7.86
C ALA A 52 4.99 -13.64 -9.17
N ASN A 53 4.25 -12.55 -9.35
CA ASN A 53 3.52 -12.29 -10.59
C ASN A 53 4.51 -11.99 -11.73
N LYS A 54 4.52 -12.86 -12.74
CA LYS A 54 5.46 -12.76 -13.88
C LYS A 54 5.30 -11.48 -14.68
N PHE A 55 4.07 -10.99 -14.86
CA PHE A 55 3.82 -9.78 -15.65
C PHE A 55 4.41 -8.56 -14.97
N ILE A 56 4.15 -8.42 -13.67
CA ILE A 56 4.66 -7.30 -12.87
C ILE A 56 6.18 -7.39 -12.74
N ALA A 57 6.74 -8.60 -12.55
CA ALA A 57 8.18 -8.79 -12.50
C ALA A 57 8.87 -8.41 -13.82
N GLN A 58 8.25 -8.71 -14.98
CA GLN A 58 8.77 -8.30 -16.29
C GLN A 58 8.69 -6.79 -16.48
N GLU A 59 7.58 -6.17 -16.13
CA GLU A 59 7.39 -4.72 -16.24
C GLU A 59 8.40 -3.95 -15.36
N LEU A 60 8.55 -4.37 -14.10
CA LEU A 60 9.57 -3.82 -13.20
C LEU A 60 10.99 -4.01 -13.73
N ALA A 61 11.29 -5.16 -14.35
CA ALA A 61 12.61 -5.41 -14.95
C ALA A 61 12.88 -4.50 -16.16
N LEU A 62 11.87 -4.26 -17.00
CA LEU A 62 11.97 -3.34 -18.14
C LEU A 62 12.18 -1.90 -17.68
N GLU A 63 11.41 -1.45 -16.69
CA GLU A 63 11.53 -0.11 -16.13
C GLU A 63 12.89 0.08 -15.46
N LYS A 64 13.35 -0.91 -14.68
CA LYS A 64 14.69 -0.90 -14.09
C LYS A 64 15.77 -0.81 -15.15
N ALA A 65 15.69 -1.60 -16.22
CA ALA A 65 16.66 -1.54 -17.32
C ALA A 65 16.65 -0.16 -18.01
N SER A 66 15.47 0.46 -18.15
CA SER A 66 15.35 1.84 -18.67
C SER A 66 16.06 2.85 -17.78
N ILE A 67 15.88 2.75 -16.46
CA ILE A 67 16.54 3.63 -15.49
C ILE A 67 18.05 3.39 -15.44
N GLU A 68 18.52 2.14 -15.48
CA GLU A 68 19.95 1.82 -15.56
C GLU A 68 20.60 2.42 -16.82
N LYS A 69 19.89 2.37 -17.95
CA LYS A 69 20.34 3.03 -19.17
C LYS A 69 20.46 4.55 -18.97
N LYS A 70 19.45 5.19 -18.37
CA LYS A 70 19.49 6.62 -18.04
C LYS A 70 20.65 6.96 -17.11
N ILE A 71 20.87 6.18 -16.06
CA ILE A 71 22.03 6.35 -15.14
C ILE A 71 23.33 6.35 -15.95
N THR A 72 23.50 5.38 -16.84
CA THR A 72 24.71 5.26 -17.67
C THR A 72 24.89 6.46 -18.61
N GLU A 73 23.80 6.96 -19.18
CA GLU A 73 23.80 8.16 -20.04
C GLU A 73 24.13 9.42 -19.24
N THR A 74 23.54 9.61 -18.05
CA THR A 74 23.80 10.74 -17.15
C THR A 74 25.22 10.68 -16.58
N GLU A 75 25.76 9.50 -16.27
CA GLU A 75 27.15 9.32 -15.84
C GLU A 75 28.15 9.71 -16.93
N LYS A 76 27.87 9.35 -18.20
CA LYS A 76 28.67 9.83 -19.34
C LYS A 76 28.58 11.34 -19.53
N ALA A 77 27.39 11.92 -19.39
CA ALA A 77 27.19 13.36 -19.46
C ALA A 77 27.96 14.09 -18.34
N LEU A 78 27.97 13.53 -17.13
CA LEU A 78 28.74 14.05 -15.99
C LEU A 78 30.24 13.99 -16.26
N GLU A 79 30.75 12.88 -16.79
CA GLU A 79 32.17 12.76 -17.16
C GLU A 79 32.57 13.81 -18.20
N GLY A 80 31.72 14.03 -19.22
CA GLY A 80 31.90 15.08 -20.22
C GLY A 80 31.90 16.48 -19.59
N ALA A 81 30.95 16.78 -18.71
CA ALA A 81 30.84 18.06 -18.01
C ALA A 81 32.06 18.34 -17.11
N ILE A 82 32.58 17.32 -16.42
CA ILE A 82 33.81 17.42 -15.62
C ILE A 82 35.02 17.71 -16.51
N LYS A 83 35.17 17.01 -17.65
CA LYS A 83 36.27 17.28 -18.59
C LYS A 83 36.22 18.72 -19.12
N ILE A 84 35.04 19.22 -19.47
CA ILE A 84 34.86 20.61 -19.91
C ILE A 84 35.20 21.58 -18.77
N LYS A 85 34.75 21.31 -17.54
CA LYS A 85 35.10 22.11 -16.36
C LYS A 85 36.63 22.18 -16.18
N ASP A 86 37.32 21.05 -16.22
CA ASP A 86 38.77 20.99 -16.04
C ASP A 86 39.53 21.70 -17.16
N GLN A 87 39.08 21.56 -18.41
CA GLN A 87 39.64 22.32 -19.55
C GLN A 87 39.42 23.83 -19.38
N THR A 88 38.24 24.24 -18.92
CA THR A 88 37.91 25.65 -18.66
C THR A 88 38.82 26.24 -17.59
N ILE A 89 39.01 25.53 -16.48
CA ILE A 89 39.89 25.96 -15.39
C ILE A 89 41.32 26.17 -15.92
N ARG A 90 41.84 25.24 -16.72
CA ARG A 90 43.17 25.39 -17.35
C ARG A 90 43.25 26.58 -18.31
N LEU A 91 42.18 26.89 -19.04
CA LEU A 91 42.15 28.05 -19.93
C LEU A 91 42.12 29.37 -19.13
N LEU A 92 41.36 29.41 -18.04
CA LEU A 92 41.32 30.54 -17.10
C LEU A 92 42.68 30.78 -16.43
N GLU A 93 43.36 29.72 -15.99
CA GLU A 93 44.72 29.79 -15.42
C GLU A 93 45.73 30.38 -16.41
N ASN A 94 45.58 30.06 -17.70
CA ASN A 94 46.38 30.61 -18.79
C ASN A 94 45.92 32.01 -19.26
N ARG A 95 44.99 32.66 -18.53
CA ARG A 95 44.40 33.97 -18.86
C ARG A 95 43.72 34.04 -20.23
N ASN A 96 43.32 32.90 -20.78
CA ASN A 96 42.55 32.89 -22.01
C ASN A 96 41.09 33.27 -21.70
N PRO A 97 40.48 34.18 -22.46
CA PRO A 97 39.08 34.52 -22.28
C PRO A 97 38.21 33.31 -22.58
N VAL A 98 37.38 32.91 -21.62
CA VAL A 98 36.33 31.91 -21.80
C VAL A 98 35.00 32.62 -22.02
N GLY A 99 34.26 32.22 -23.05
CA GLY A 99 33.01 32.87 -23.47
C GLY A 99 31.78 32.47 -22.64
N PHE A 100 31.97 31.87 -21.47
CA PHE A 100 30.89 31.35 -20.63
C PHE A 100 31.26 31.46 -19.14
N ASN A 101 30.24 31.42 -18.28
CA ASN A 101 30.39 31.54 -16.83
C ASN A 101 30.80 30.19 -16.19
N PRO A 102 31.95 30.09 -15.51
CA PRO A 102 32.41 28.84 -14.87
C PRO A 102 31.48 28.33 -13.77
N VAL A 103 30.70 29.22 -13.14
CA VAL A 103 29.73 28.85 -12.10
C VAL A 103 28.60 28.00 -12.69
N ASP A 104 28.17 28.30 -13.92
CA ASP A 104 27.07 27.57 -14.58
C ASP A 104 27.48 26.11 -14.87
N LEU A 105 28.76 25.88 -15.17
CA LEU A 105 29.31 24.53 -15.31
C LEU A 105 29.29 23.74 -14.00
N GLU A 106 29.58 24.39 -12.88
CA GLU A 106 29.52 23.76 -11.57
C GLU A 106 28.08 23.42 -11.16
N VAL A 107 27.14 24.31 -11.44
CA VAL A 107 25.70 24.05 -11.26
C VAL A 107 25.26 22.84 -12.09
N ASN A 108 25.66 22.77 -13.36
CA ASN A 108 25.33 21.64 -14.24
C ASN A 108 25.92 20.31 -13.73
N VAL A 109 27.20 20.31 -13.32
CA VAL A 109 27.85 19.13 -12.73
C VAL A 109 27.10 18.65 -11.48
N ASN A 110 26.71 19.58 -10.60
CA ASN A 110 25.97 19.24 -9.40
C ASN A 110 24.56 18.71 -9.72
N SER A 111 23.87 19.32 -10.70
CA SER A 111 22.57 18.84 -11.17
C SER A 111 22.64 17.39 -11.66
N LEU A 112 23.62 17.06 -12.50
CA LEU A 112 23.83 15.71 -13.01
C LEU A 112 24.14 14.71 -11.88
N ARG A 113 24.91 15.11 -10.86
CA ARG A 113 25.15 14.29 -9.67
C ARG A 113 23.86 14.00 -8.90
N TYR A 114 23.04 15.02 -8.68
CA TYR A 114 21.76 14.84 -8.00
C TYR A 114 20.81 13.95 -8.79
N GLU A 115 20.76 14.11 -10.11
CA GLU A 115 19.96 13.26 -10.98
C GLU A 115 20.39 11.78 -10.90
N ILE A 116 21.69 11.50 -10.91
CA ILE A 116 22.21 10.13 -10.72
C ILE A 116 21.78 9.55 -9.37
N ILE A 117 21.82 10.34 -8.30
CA ILE A 117 21.39 9.89 -6.97
C ILE A 117 19.89 9.57 -6.97
N ASP A 118 19.06 10.42 -7.56
CA ASP A 118 17.61 10.20 -7.65
C ASP A 118 17.28 8.96 -8.50
N LEU A 119 17.93 8.80 -9.65
CA LEU A 119 17.78 7.63 -10.51
C LEU A 119 18.21 6.34 -9.81
N LYS A 120 19.33 6.35 -9.07
CA LYS A 120 19.79 5.19 -8.28
C LYS A 120 18.79 4.83 -7.18
N LYS A 121 18.22 5.83 -6.50
CA LYS A 121 17.17 5.61 -5.50
C LYS A 121 15.91 4.99 -6.13
N LYS A 122 15.48 5.48 -7.30
CA LYS A 122 14.34 4.92 -8.05
C LYS A 122 14.60 3.46 -8.47
N ALA A 123 15.78 3.16 -8.99
CA ALA A 123 16.15 1.79 -9.37
C ALA A 123 16.13 0.82 -8.17
N ASP A 124 16.57 1.28 -6.99
CA ASP A 124 16.53 0.50 -5.75
C ASP A 124 15.09 0.20 -5.30
N ILE A 125 14.21 1.20 -5.36
CA ILE A 125 12.78 1.03 -5.03
C ILE A 125 12.12 0.02 -5.97
N LEU A 126 12.34 0.13 -7.28
CA LEU A 126 11.80 -0.80 -8.28
C LEU A 126 12.32 -2.23 -8.10
N GLY A 127 13.59 -2.38 -7.69
CA GLY A 127 14.18 -3.68 -7.39
C GLY A 127 13.48 -4.43 -6.24
N ARG A 128 12.78 -3.71 -5.36
CA ARG A 128 12.07 -4.29 -4.22
C ARG A 128 10.64 -4.74 -4.55
N GLY A 129 10.06 -4.19 -5.62
CA GLY A 129 8.70 -4.48 -6.10
C GLY A 129 7.63 -4.06 -5.09
N TYR A 130 6.66 -4.93 -4.81
CA TYR A 130 5.65 -4.65 -3.78
C TYR A 130 6.26 -4.62 -2.38
N GLU A 131 6.02 -3.56 -1.63
CA GLU A 131 6.40 -3.48 -0.21
C GLU A 131 5.24 -3.01 0.64
N PHE A 132 5.27 -3.36 1.92
CA PHE A 132 4.35 -2.80 2.88
C PHE A 132 4.75 -1.35 3.17
N VAL A 133 3.92 -0.40 2.74
CA VAL A 133 4.06 1.02 3.13
C VAL A 133 3.88 1.17 4.65
N GLN A 134 3.00 0.36 5.22
CA GLN A 134 2.78 0.24 6.67
C GLN A 134 2.66 -1.24 7.03
N LEU A 135 3.22 -1.62 8.18
CA LEU A 135 3.08 -2.97 8.70
C LEU A 135 1.59 -3.33 8.83
N PRO A 136 1.18 -4.54 8.42
CA PRO A 136 -0.22 -4.94 8.46
C PRO A 136 -0.74 -4.87 9.89
N HIS A 137 -1.75 -4.02 10.10
CA HIS A 137 -2.38 -3.87 11.40
C HIS A 137 -3.33 -5.04 11.67
N VAL A 138 -3.02 -5.82 12.69
CA VAL A 138 -3.88 -6.92 13.13
C VAL A 138 -4.67 -6.47 14.36
N PHE A 139 -5.96 -6.25 14.17
CA PHE A 139 -6.88 -5.86 15.23
C PHE A 139 -6.82 -6.82 16.41
N GLU A 140 -6.74 -6.28 17.63
CA GLU A 140 -6.68 -7.08 18.87
C GLU A 140 -8.02 -7.67 19.26
N LYS A 141 -9.11 -6.99 18.89
CA LYS A 141 -10.48 -7.41 19.18
C LYS A 141 -11.16 -7.86 17.89
N PRO A 142 -11.99 -8.91 17.93
CA PRO A 142 -12.76 -9.33 16.77
C PRO A 142 -13.68 -8.19 16.32
N ILE A 143 -13.65 -7.89 15.03
CA ILE A 143 -14.45 -6.80 14.43
C ILE A 143 -15.94 -7.16 14.45
N LYS A 144 -16.26 -8.46 14.37
CA LYS A 144 -17.62 -9.04 14.39
C LYS A 144 -17.60 -10.45 15.01
N PRO A 145 -18.72 -10.93 15.59
CA PRO A 145 -19.93 -10.17 15.93
C PRO A 145 -19.71 -9.28 17.17
N ARG A 146 -20.53 -8.22 17.33
CA ARG A 146 -20.48 -7.34 18.51
C ARG A 146 -21.45 -7.90 19.57
N PRO A 147 -20.98 -8.71 20.54
CA PRO A 147 -21.88 -9.48 21.41
C PRO A 147 -22.80 -8.58 22.23
N LEU A 148 -22.30 -7.43 22.69
CA LEU A 148 -23.08 -6.47 23.47
C LEU A 148 -24.24 -5.88 22.66
N LEU A 149 -24.03 -5.57 21.38
CA LEU A 149 -25.09 -5.03 20.51
C LEU A 149 -26.21 -6.06 20.32
N HIS A 150 -25.85 -7.32 20.08
CA HIS A 150 -26.83 -8.40 19.93
C HIS A 150 -27.56 -8.69 21.24
N ALA A 151 -26.88 -8.66 22.37
CA ALA A 151 -27.50 -8.84 23.69
C ALA A 151 -28.51 -7.71 23.99
N MET A 152 -28.15 -6.45 23.76
CA MET A 152 -29.07 -5.31 23.92
C MET A 152 -30.27 -5.40 22.99
N LEU A 153 -30.04 -5.74 21.71
CA LEU A 153 -31.12 -5.90 20.74
C LEU A 153 -32.06 -7.04 21.13
N GLY A 154 -31.51 -8.15 21.63
CA GLY A 154 -32.28 -9.27 22.16
C GLY A 154 -33.14 -8.88 23.36
N PHE A 155 -32.58 -8.11 24.30
CA PHE A 155 -33.31 -7.59 25.46
C PHE A 155 -34.43 -6.62 25.08
N LEU A 156 -34.15 -5.65 24.19
CA LEU A 156 -35.17 -4.72 23.69
C LEU A 156 -36.28 -5.46 22.94
N SER A 157 -35.91 -6.44 22.11
CA SER A 157 -36.87 -7.26 21.37
C SER A 157 -37.74 -8.07 22.32
N SER A 158 -37.16 -8.72 23.34
CA SER A 158 -37.93 -9.52 24.30
C SER A 158 -38.88 -8.67 25.13
N LEU A 159 -38.50 -7.44 25.50
CA LEU A 159 -39.36 -6.52 26.23
C LEU A 159 -40.57 -6.09 25.39
N VAL A 160 -40.35 -5.74 24.11
CA VAL A 160 -41.44 -5.41 23.18
C VAL A 160 -42.37 -6.61 22.97
N PHE A 161 -41.81 -7.81 22.74
CA PHE A 161 -42.60 -9.03 22.61
C PHE A 161 -43.41 -9.34 23.87
N GLY A 162 -42.86 -9.11 25.06
CA GLY A 162 -43.56 -9.28 26.33
C GLY A 162 -44.75 -8.33 26.47
N ILE A 163 -44.59 -7.06 26.10
CA ILE A 163 -45.68 -6.08 26.10
C ILE A 163 -46.78 -6.47 25.11
N LEU A 164 -46.40 -6.85 23.88
CA LEU A 164 -47.37 -7.30 22.87
C LEU A 164 -48.13 -8.55 23.33
N LEU A 165 -47.45 -9.50 23.98
CA LEU A 165 -48.10 -10.69 24.55
C LEU A 165 -49.10 -10.34 25.65
N ALA A 166 -48.76 -9.40 26.54
CA ALA A 166 -49.66 -8.95 27.60
C ALA A 166 -50.95 -8.33 27.02
N PHE A 167 -50.82 -7.42 26.04
CA PHE A 167 -51.98 -6.85 25.35
C PHE A 167 -52.80 -7.89 24.59
N PHE A 168 -52.14 -8.86 23.96
CA PHE A 168 -52.83 -9.94 23.26
C PHE A 168 -53.66 -10.82 24.21
N LEU A 169 -53.13 -11.11 25.40
CA LEU A 169 -53.84 -11.84 26.44
C LEU A 169 -55.05 -11.05 26.96
N GLU A 170 -54.87 -9.76 27.25
CA GLU A 170 -55.96 -8.88 27.68
C GLU A 170 -57.07 -8.78 26.63
N TRP A 171 -56.71 -8.66 25.35
CA TRP A 171 -57.67 -8.63 24.24
C TRP A 171 -58.47 -9.93 24.13
N LYS A 172 -57.79 -11.08 24.24
CA LYS A 172 -58.44 -12.39 24.22
C LYS A 172 -59.42 -12.55 25.39
N GLU A 173 -59.04 -12.10 26.57
CA GLU A 173 -59.90 -12.15 27.76
C GLU A 173 -61.15 -11.29 27.59
N LYS A 174 -61.01 -10.05 27.09
CA LYS A 174 -62.15 -9.17 26.78
C LYS A 174 -63.13 -9.79 25.78
N ILE A 175 -62.63 -10.45 24.74
CA ILE A 175 -63.49 -11.14 23.76
C ILE A 175 -64.24 -12.31 24.39
N ASN A 176 -63.61 -13.06 25.28
CA ASN A 176 -64.25 -14.17 25.96
C ASN A 176 -65.34 -13.71 26.93
N MET A 177 -65.11 -12.61 27.67
CA MET A 177 -66.12 -12.02 28.57
C MET A 177 -67.31 -11.40 27.82
N SER A 178 -67.12 -10.90 26.60
CA SER A 178 -68.21 -10.38 25.77
C SER A 178 -69.13 -11.47 25.20
N LYS A 179 -68.75 -12.75 25.30
CA LYS A 179 -69.51 -13.89 24.75
C LYS A 179 -70.30 -14.68 25.81
N THR A 180 -70.21 -14.28 27.07
CA THR A 180 -71.00 -14.78 28.21
C THR A 180 -72.03 -13.74 28.63
#